data_AF-A0A3D0M8S7-F1
#
_entry.id   AF-A0A3D0M8S7-F1
#
_cell.length_a   1.000
_cell.length_b   1.000
_cell.length_c   1.000
_cell.angle_alpha   90.00
_cell.angle_beta   90.00
_cell.angle_gamma   90.00
#
_symmetry.space_group_name_H-M   'P 1'
#
loop_
_entity.id
_entity.type
_entity.pdbx_description
1 polymer ?
#
loop_
_entity_poly.entity_id
_entity_poly.type
_entity_poly.pdbx_seq_one_letter_code
_entity_poly.pdbx_strand_id
1 'polypeptide(L)' 'MEKSYLNGLKAEDIAASYLQNKGWTILDRRWRCRTGEIDLVARDGSFLVFIE' A
#
# COMPACT_ATOMS: atom_id res chain seq x y z
N MET A 1 15.98 4.10 -13.75
CA MET A 1 15.12 3.20 -12.96
C MET A 1 14.43 2.24 -13.92
N GLU A 2 14.38 0.96 -13.55
CA GLU A 2 13.80 -0.09 -14.37
C GLU A 2 12.28 0.09 -14.52
N LYS A 3 11.73 -0.23 -15.70
CA LYS A 3 10.31 -0.02 -16.03
C LYS A 3 9.36 -0.73 -15.05
N SER A 4 9.77 -1.92 -14.56
CA SER A 4 9.01 -2.71 -13.59
C SER A 4 8.79 -1.95 -12.28
N TYR A 5 9.84 -1.31 -11.75
CA TYR A 5 9.77 -0.53 -10.52
C TYR A 5 8.79 0.65 -10.63
N LEU A 6 8.84 1.39 -11.74
CA LEU A 6 7.93 2.51 -11.98
C LEU A 6 6.47 2.06 -12.12
N ASN A 7 6.24 0.86 -12.67
CA ASN A 7 4.90 0.30 -12.75
C ASN A 7 4.39 -0.12 -11.37
N GLY A 8 5.23 -0.71 -10.53
CA GLY A 8 4.89 -1.06 -9.15
C GLY A 8 4.44 0.17 -8.34
N LEU A 9 5.22 1.25 -8.38
CA LEU A 9 4.87 2.51 -7.71
C LEU A 9 3.51 3.07 -8.16
N LYS A 10 3.24 3.04 -9.48
CA LYS A 10 1.96 3.51 -10.02
C LYS A 10 0.79 2.62 -9.59
N ALA A 11 0.98 1.31 -9.58
CA ALA A 11 -0.04 0.37 -9.13
C ALA A 11 -0.37 0.59 -7.65
N GLU A 12 0.67 0.78 -6.82
CA GLU A 12 0.54 1.09 -5.40
C GLU A 12 -0.21 2.41 -5.17
N ASP A 13 0.09 3.46 -5.95
CA ASP A 13 -0.63 4.75 -5.90
C ASP A 13 -2.12 4.60 -6.26
N ILE A 14 -2.42 3.82 -7.29
CA ILE A 14 -3.80 3.54 -7.72
C ILE A 14 -4.55 2.76 -6.63
N ALA A 15 -3.92 1.74 -6.06
CA ALA A 15 -4.49 0.95 -4.98
C ALA A 15 -4.78 1.80 -3.74
N ALA A 16 -3.81 2.60 -3.30
CA ALA A 16 -3.99 3.51 -2.17
C ALA A 16 -5.15 4.48 -2.40
N SER A 17 -5.22 5.10 -3.58
CA SER A 17 -6.29 6.04 -3.95
C SER A 17 -7.66 5.36 -3.97
N TYR A 18 -7.74 4.14 -4.52
CA TYR A 18 -8.97 3.36 -4.55
C TYR A 18 -9.49 3.03 -3.14
N LEU A 19 -8.60 2.61 -2.24
CA LEU A 19 -8.95 2.28 -0.87
C LEU A 19 -9.37 3.53 -0.07
N GLN A 20 -8.66 4.65 -0.24
CA GLN A 20 -9.06 5.93 0.36
C GLN A 20 -10.45 6.36 -0.10
N ASN A 21 -10.77 6.23 -1.39
CA ASN A 21 -12.09 6.52 -1.93
C ASN A 21 -13.20 5.59 -1.38
N LYS A 22 -12.84 4.41 -0.89
CA LYS A 22 -13.74 3.50 -0.15
C LYS A 22 -13.88 3.84 1.34
N GLY A 23 -13.20 4.88 1.82
CA GLY A 23 -13.23 5.29 3.23
C GLY A 23 -12.17 4.60 4.09
N TRP A 24 -11.24 3.85 3.49
CA TRP A 24 -10.13 3.25 4.23
C TRP A 24 -9.08 4.30 4.55
N THR A 25 -8.35 4.10 5.63
CA THR A 25 -7.22 4.96 6.01
C THR A 25 -5.92 4.26 5.64
N ILE A 26 -5.10 4.86 4.78
CA ILE A 26 -3.73 4.37 4.53
C ILE A 26 -2.86 4.78 5.72
N LEU A 27 -2.24 3.81 6.36
CA LEU A 27 -1.39 3.99 7.54
C LEU A 27 0.09 4.06 7.17
N ASP A 28 0.53 3.23 6.22
CA ASP A 28 1.90 3.23 5.74
C ASP A 28 1.99 2.69 4.30
N ARG A 29 3.09 3.02 3.62
CA ARG A 29 3.38 2.68 2.23
C ARG A 29 4.82 2.23 2.07
N ARG A 30 5.05 1.12 1.36
CA ARG A 30 6.36 0.49 1.18
C ARG A 30 7.08 0.29 2.51
N TRP A 31 6.34 -0.22 3.48
CA TRP A 31 6.85 -0.46 4.82
C TRP A 31 7.93 -1.53 4.75
N ARG A 32 9.02 -1.31 5.49
CA ARG A 32 10.17 -2.23 5.52
C ARG A 32 10.65 -2.45 6.94
N CYS A 33 11.05 -3.67 7.23
CA CYS A 33 11.72 -4.05 8.45
C CYS A 33 12.87 -5.02 8.15
N ARG A 34 13.58 -5.46 9.20
CA ARG A 34 14.72 -6.39 9.05
C ARG A 34 14.34 -7.71 8.36
N THR A 35 13.09 -8.15 8.49
CA THR A 35 12.64 -9.49 8.08
C THR A 35 11.71 -9.49 6.88
N GLY A 36 11.37 -8.33 6.31
CA GLY A 36 10.46 -8.26 5.17
C GLY A 36 9.98 -6.85 4.86
N GLU A 37 9.11 -6.78 3.87
CA GLU A 37 8.44 -5.56 3.42
C GLU A 37 6.95 -5.83 3.23
N ILE A 38 6.17 -4.75 3.16
CA ILE A 38 4.75 -4.74 2.80
C ILE A 38 4.51 -3.51 1.91
N ASP A 39 3.85 -3.69 0.77
CA ASP A 39 3.56 -2.59 -0.16
C ASP A 39 2.61 -1.54 0.45
N LEU A 40 1.51 -1.95 1.09
CA LEU A 40 0.56 -1.03 1.73
C LEU A 40 0.00 -1.57 3.06
N VAL A 41 -0.11 -0.67 4.04
CA VAL A 41 -0.79 -0.92 5.31
C VAL A 41 -1.97 0.03 5.44
N ALA A 42 -3.17 -0.50 5.68
CA ALA A 42 -4.40 0.28 5.76
C ALA A 42 -5.30 -0.12 6.94
N ARG A 43 -6.27 0.73 7.26
CA ARG A 43 -7.33 0.47 8.22
C ARG A 43 -8.71 0.56 7.56
N ASP A 44 -9.50 -0.49 7.74
CA ASP A 44 -10.91 -0.56 7.37
C ASP A 44 -11.73 -0.77 8.65
N GLY A 45 -12.31 0.31 9.19
CA GLY A 45 -12.97 0.28 10.50
C GLY A 45 -12.03 -0.23 11.60
N SER A 46 -12.35 -1.39 12.17
CA SER A 46 -11.55 -2.06 13.23
C SER A 46 -10.45 -2.97 12.69
N PHE A 47 -10.39 -3.21 11.37
CA PHE A 47 -9.41 -4.10 10.78
C PHE A 47 -8.11 -3.36 10.43
N LEU A 48 -6.98 -4.00 10.72
CA LEU A 48 -5.67 -3.65 10.17
C LEU A 48 -5.40 -4.59 8.98
N VAL A 49 -5.16 -4.02 7.81
CA VAL A 49 -5.07 -4.76 6.54
C VAL A 49 -3.68 -4.55 5.93
N PHE A 50 -3.03 -5.64 5.53
CA PHE A 50 -1.76 -5.66 4.81
C PHE A 50 -2.02 -6.07 3.35
N ILE A 51 -1.46 -5.35 2.39
CA ILE A 51 -1.74 -5.48 0.95
C ILE A 51 -0.42 -5.54 0.17
N GLU A 52 -0.34 -6.46 -0.80
CA GLU A 52 0.76 -6.75 -1.75
C GLU A 52 0.20 -6.97 -3.16
#